data_AF-A0A2E9I300-F1
#
_entry.id   AF-A0A2E9I300-F1
#
_cell.length_a   1.000
_cell.length_b   1.000
_cell.length_c   1.000
_cell.angle_alpha   90.00
_cell.angle_beta   90.00
_cell.angle_gamma   90.00
#
_symmetry.space_group_name_H-M   'P 1'
#
loop_
_entity.id
_entity.type
_entity.pdbx_description
1 polymer ?
#
loop_
_entity_poly.entity_id
_entity_poly.type
_entity_poly.pdbx_seq_one_letter_code
_entity_poly.pdbx_strand_id
1 'polypeptide(L)'
;MAEDFAFRLAPIGKTVNWRLEGDLLTGPHGTCDLTEIERAAFVESTVQLMRMRRLDLKGPSGLCRISINTRVGLSPKNADRAAHRALCRRVAEHLSRRAPDLPVTLGETGAIKALWFGVGGLSFFMGLGIAVAALASGVSSDRWPGMIVPLIALVLLGGWLMHRYALWRKPVEIPVSALPTLVDLLDQPKVPDQNL
;
A
#
# COMPACT_ATOMS: atom_id res chain seq x y z
N MET A 1 1.61 -25.59 -17.09
CA MET A 1 3.06 -25.42 -16.81
C MET A 1 3.16 -24.72 -15.46
N ALA A 2 3.99 -25.21 -14.56
CA ALA A 2 4.20 -24.58 -13.26
C ALA A 2 5.37 -23.60 -13.34
N GLU A 3 5.22 -22.41 -12.77
CA GLU A 3 6.26 -21.40 -12.65
C GLU A 3 6.54 -21.15 -11.16
N ASP A 4 7.80 -21.28 -10.74
CA ASP A 4 8.24 -21.07 -9.37
C ASP A 4 8.96 -19.71 -9.23
N PHE A 5 8.69 -19.01 -8.14
CA PHE A 5 9.29 -17.71 -7.81
C PHE A 5 9.78 -17.74 -6.36
N ALA A 6 10.97 -17.19 -6.13
CA ALA A 6 11.53 -17.06 -4.79
C ALA A 6 12.15 -15.67 -4.58
N PHE A 7 11.82 -15.03 -3.47
CA PHE A 7 12.40 -13.74 -3.07
C PHE A 7 12.30 -13.51 -1.57
N ARG A 8 13.15 -12.65 -1.03
CA ARG A 8 13.08 -12.21 0.37
C ARG A 8 12.02 -11.15 0.57
N LEU A 9 11.18 -11.32 1.60
CA LEU A 9 10.12 -10.35 1.95
C LEU A 9 10.65 -8.99 2.40
N ALA A 10 11.85 -8.96 2.97
CA ALA A 10 12.51 -7.76 3.47
C ALA A 10 14.04 -7.93 3.37
N PRO A 11 14.85 -6.86 3.49
CA PRO A 11 16.31 -6.96 3.35
C PRO A 11 16.97 -7.96 4.31
N ILE A 12 16.40 -8.14 5.50
CA ILE A 12 16.83 -9.11 6.54
C ILE A 12 15.68 -10.11 6.80
N GLY A 13 14.77 -10.29 5.84
CA GLY A 13 13.57 -11.12 5.97
C GLY A 13 13.76 -12.55 5.47
N LYS A 14 12.75 -13.40 5.75
CA LYS A 14 12.66 -14.76 5.21
C LYS A 14 12.49 -14.74 3.69
N THR A 15 13.10 -15.71 3.01
CA THR A 15 12.76 -16.04 1.62
C THR A 15 11.39 -16.72 1.60
N VAL A 16 10.52 -16.28 0.71
CA VAL A 16 9.24 -16.92 0.43
C VAL A 16 9.27 -17.53 -0.95
N ASN A 17 8.60 -18.68 -1.08
CA ASN A 17 8.42 -19.37 -2.34
C ASN A 17 6.97 -19.22 -2.77
N TRP A 18 6.80 -18.99 -4.06
CA TRP A 18 5.52 -18.94 -4.73
C TRP A 18 5.54 -19.88 -5.92
N ARG A 19 4.43 -20.54 -6.17
CA ARG A 19 4.25 -21.42 -7.31
C ARG A 19 2.93 -21.09 -7.99
N LEU A 20 2.99 -20.77 -9.26
CA LEU A 20 1.82 -20.56 -10.12
C LEU A 20 1.66 -21.79 -11.01
N GLU A 21 0.59 -22.54 -10.82
CA GLU A 21 0.30 -23.75 -11.57
C GLU A 21 -1.15 -23.73 -12.09
N GLY A 22 -1.30 -23.42 -13.38
CA GLY A 22 -2.62 -23.16 -13.96
C GLY A 22 -3.27 -21.94 -13.30
N ASP A 23 -4.45 -22.14 -12.70
CA ASP A 23 -5.17 -21.11 -11.96
C ASP A 23 -4.81 -21.06 -10.46
N LEU A 24 -3.97 -21.96 -9.98
CA LEU A 24 -3.63 -22.03 -8.55
C LEU A 24 -2.33 -21.28 -8.26
N LEU A 25 -2.42 -20.31 -7.37
CA LEU A 25 -1.28 -19.59 -6.81
C LEU A 25 -1.02 -20.08 -5.38
N THR A 26 0.04 -20.87 -5.19
CA THR A 26 0.46 -21.37 -3.88
C THR A 26 1.59 -20.50 -3.32
N GLY A 27 1.43 -20.06 -2.08
CA GLY A 27 2.40 -19.20 -1.39
C GLY A 27 2.50 -19.51 0.11
N PRO A 28 3.17 -18.64 0.89
CA PRO A 28 3.46 -18.87 2.30
C PRO A 28 2.22 -18.92 3.21
N HIS A 29 1.07 -18.43 2.74
CA HIS A 29 -0.18 -18.38 3.50
C HIS A 29 -1.23 -19.39 2.99
N GLY A 30 -0.84 -20.29 2.09
CA GLY A 30 -1.72 -21.28 1.47
C GLY A 30 -1.88 -21.09 -0.03
N THR A 31 -2.90 -21.75 -0.57
CA THR A 31 -3.24 -21.73 -2.00
C THR A 31 -4.40 -20.80 -2.27
N CYS A 32 -4.30 -20.03 -3.34
CA CYS A 32 -5.31 -19.12 -3.82
C CYS A 32 -5.73 -19.55 -5.23
N ASP A 33 -7.04 -19.74 -5.43
CA ASP A 33 -7.60 -19.96 -6.76
C ASP A 33 -7.80 -18.61 -7.46
N LEU A 34 -7.11 -18.41 -8.58
CA LEU A 34 -7.20 -17.20 -9.38
C LEU A 34 -8.52 -17.08 -10.15
N THR A 35 -9.29 -18.17 -10.28
CA THR A 35 -10.62 -18.17 -10.93
C THR A 35 -11.69 -17.50 -10.07
N GLU A 36 -11.51 -17.47 -8.75
CA GLU A 36 -12.49 -16.90 -7.84
C GLU A 36 -12.16 -15.46 -7.41
N ILE A 37 -11.12 -14.85 -7.99
CA ILE A 37 -10.75 -13.47 -7.64
C ILE A 37 -11.80 -12.50 -8.16
N GLU A 38 -12.37 -11.74 -7.24
CA GLU A 38 -13.41 -10.73 -7.50
C GLU A 38 -12.85 -9.31 -7.48
N ARG A 39 -11.79 -9.09 -6.69
CA ARG A 39 -11.15 -7.78 -6.53
C ARG A 39 -9.65 -7.93 -6.37
N ALA A 40 -8.92 -6.96 -6.92
CA ALA A 40 -7.50 -6.82 -6.66
C ALA A 40 -7.19 -5.41 -6.15
N ALA A 41 -6.14 -5.28 -5.35
CA ALA A 41 -5.57 -4.00 -5.00
C ALA A 41 -4.05 -4.02 -5.15
N PHE A 42 -3.52 -3.04 -5.86
CA PHE A 42 -2.09 -2.83 -5.98
C PHE A 42 -1.67 -1.64 -5.12
N VAL A 43 -0.84 -1.92 -4.12
CA VAL A 43 -0.41 -0.94 -3.13
C VAL A 43 1.08 -0.74 -3.27
N GLU A 44 1.47 0.51 -3.44
CA GLU A 44 2.85 0.94 -3.27
C GLU A 44 2.88 2.10 -2.28
N SER A 45 3.70 1.96 -1.24
CA SER A 45 3.94 3.01 -0.27
C SER A 45 5.42 3.10 0.05
N THR A 46 5.87 4.32 0.34
CA THR A 46 7.23 4.58 0.78
C THR A 46 7.15 5.22 2.15
N VAL A 47 7.82 4.61 3.12
CA VAL A 47 7.96 5.13 4.48
C VAL A 47 9.45 5.20 4.77
N GLN A 48 9.95 6.42 4.99
CA GLN A 48 11.38 6.71 5.14
C GLN A 48 12.20 6.18 3.94
N LEU A 49 13.10 5.22 4.18
CA LEU A 49 13.96 4.60 3.17
C LEU A 49 13.45 3.23 2.70
N MET A 50 12.24 2.83 3.11
CA MET A 50 11.64 1.55 2.78
C MET A 50 10.45 1.74 1.85
N ARG A 51 10.47 1.00 0.74
CA ARG A 51 9.35 0.85 -0.18
C ARG A 51 8.66 -0.47 0.09
N MET A 52 7.38 -0.40 0.44
CA MET A 52 6.47 -1.56 0.45
C MET A 52 5.72 -1.61 -0.87
N ARG A 53 5.72 -2.77 -1.51
CA ARG A 53 4.87 -3.05 -2.67
C ARG A 53 4.08 -4.31 -2.40
N ARG A 54 2.80 -4.31 -2.80
CA ARG A 54 1.87 -5.38 -2.50
C ARG A 54 0.80 -5.52 -3.57
N LEU A 55 0.53 -6.75 -3.96
CA LEU A 55 -0.65 -7.14 -4.73
C LEU A 55 -1.55 -7.97 -3.82
N ASP A 56 -2.70 -7.41 -3.49
CA ASP A 56 -3.76 -8.04 -2.72
C ASP A 56 -4.80 -8.60 -3.69
N LEU A 57 -5.08 -9.89 -3.61
CA LEU A 57 -6.09 -10.59 -4.39
C LEU A 57 -7.18 -11.07 -3.43
N LYS A 58 -8.42 -10.69 -3.68
CA LYS A 58 -9.54 -11.02 -2.80
C LYS A 58 -10.58 -11.85 -3.56
N GLY A 59 -10.91 -13.00 -2.99
CA GLY A 59 -12.00 -13.87 -3.43
C GLY A 59 -12.76 -14.47 -2.23
N PRO A 60 -13.62 -15.46 -2.46
CA PRO A 60 -14.41 -16.15 -1.43
C PRO A 60 -13.54 -16.83 -0.36
N SER A 61 -12.41 -17.41 -0.78
CA SER A 61 -11.42 -18.07 0.10
C SER A 61 -10.63 -17.09 0.98
N GLY A 62 -10.76 -15.79 0.74
CA GLY A 62 -10.14 -14.74 1.56
C GLY A 62 -9.15 -13.88 0.78
N LEU A 63 -8.12 -13.41 1.48
CA LEU A 63 -7.09 -12.52 0.95
C LEU A 63 -5.80 -13.29 0.66
N CYS A 64 -5.42 -13.36 -0.61
CA CYS A 64 -4.08 -13.77 -1.02
C CYS A 64 -3.22 -12.53 -1.27
N ARG A 65 -2.04 -12.47 -0.64
CA ARG A 65 -1.20 -11.27 -0.61
C ARG A 65 0.22 -11.59 -1.05
N ILE A 66 0.62 -10.98 -2.15
CA ILE A 66 2.00 -10.99 -2.65
C ILE A 66 2.63 -9.66 -2.22
N SER A 67 3.72 -9.70 -1.45
CA SER A 67 4.31 -8.46 -0.93
C SER A 67 5.83 -8.52 -0.83
N ILE A 68 6.46 -7.36 -0.97
CA ILE A 68 7.88 -7.17 -0.73
C ILE A 68 8.16 -5.81 -0.11
N ASN A 69 9.12 -5.77 0.82
CA ASN A 69 9.72 -4.57 1.35
C ASN A 69 11.16 -4.45 0.85
N THR A 70 11.47 -3.34 0.19
CA THR A 70 12.81 -3.09 -0.35
C THR A 70 13.30 -1.71 0.09
N ARG A 71 14.62 -1.49 0.04
CA ARG A 71 15.14 -0.13 0.20
C ARG A 71 14.79 0.72 -1.03
N VAL A 72 14.48 1.98 -0.81
CA VAL A 72 14.32 2.95 -1.90
C VAL A 72 15.64 3.06 -2.67
N GLY A 73 15.57 3.19 -3.99
CA GLY A 73 16.76 3.29 -4.87
C GLY A 73 17.44 1.95 -5.18
N LEU A 74 16.93 0.82 -4.66
CA LEU A 74 17.45 -0.50 -5.03
C LEU A 74 17.28 -0.73 -6.53
N SER A 75 18.31 -1.24 -7.21
CA SER A 75 18.27 -1.46 -8.66
C SER A 75 17.08 -2.34 -9.09
N PRO A 76 16.39 -2.04 -10.21
CA PRO A 76 15.37 -2.91 -10.78
C PRO A 76 15.90 -4.31 -11.15
N LYS A 77 17.22 -4.48 -11.30
CA LYS A 77 17.87 -5.77 -11.56
C LYS A 77 18.18 -6.56 -10.28
N ASN A 78 17.86 -6.04 -9.11
CA ASN A 78 17.99 -6.80 -7.87
C ASN A 78 17.10 -8.05 -7.93
N ALA A 79 17.67 -9.21 -7.59
CA ALA A 79 17.01 -10.51 -7.75
C ALA A 79 15.65 -10.59 -7.04
N ASP A 80 15.58 -10.15 -5.78
CA ASP A 80 14.35 -10.20 -4.98
C ASP A 80 13.26 -9.30 -5.60
N ARG A 81 13.64 -8.07 -5.98
CA ARG A 81 12.74 -7.11 -6.63
C ARG A 81 12.25 -7.60 -7.99
N ALA A 82 13.15 -8.15 -8.80
CA ALA A 82 12.85 -8.67 -10.13
C ALA A 82 11.93 -9.91 -10.06
N ALA A 83 12.18 -10.83 -9.13
CA ALA A 83 11.35 -12.00 -8.91
C ALA A 83 9.94 -11.63 -8.42
N HIS A 84 9.82 -10.70 -7.47
CA HIS A 84 8.52 -10.18 -7.05
C HIS A 84 7.78 -9.49 -8.21
N ARG A 85 8.46 -8.65 -8.99
CA ARG A 85 7.88 -8.01 -10.19
C ARG A 85 7.37 -9.06 -11.17
N ALA A 86 8.19 -10.07 -11.49
CA ALA A 86 7.84 -11.14 -12.40
C ALA A 86 6.59 -11.90 -11.93
N LEU A 87 6.51 -12.23 -10.64
CA LEU A 87 5.34 -12.87 -10.06
C LEU A 87 4.08 -12.00 -10.18
N CYS A 88 4.13 -10.73 -9.76
CA CYS A 88 2.98 -9.81 -9.88
C CYS A 88 2.53 -9.67 -11.33
N ARG A 89 3.49 -9.54 -12.26
CA ARG A 89 3.21 -9.45 -13.70
C ARG A 89 2.54 -10.72 -14.22
N ARG A 90 3.04 -11.90 -13.85
CA ARG A 90 2.45 -13.19 -14.27
C ARG A 90 1.04 -13.41 -13.75
N VAL A 91 0.79 -13.08 -12.49
CA VAL A 91 -0.55 -13.13 -11.91
C VAL A 91 -1.49 -12.15 -12.62
N ALA A 92 -1.04 -10.93 -12.89
CA ALA A 92 -1.83 -9.94 -13.61
C ALA A 92 -2.13 -10.36 -15.05
N GLU A 93 -1.13 -10.88 -15.78
CA GLU A 93 -1.31 -11.46 -17.12
C GLU A 93 -2.33 -12.60 -17.09
N HIS A 94 -2.24 -13.48 -16.09
CA HIS A 94 -3.16 -14.60 -15.91
C HIS A 94 -4.60 -14.14 -15.69
N LEU A 95 -4.81 -13.20 -14.76
CA LEU A 95 -6.13 -12.60 -14.51
C LEU A 95 -6.67 -11.87 -15.75
N SER A 96 -5.81 -11.16 -16.48
CA SER A 96 -6.22 -10.40 -17.66
C SER A 96 -6.73 -11.26 -18.82
N ARG A 97 -6.23 -12.49 -18.97
CA ARG A 97 -6.72 -13.44 -19.98
C ARG A 97 -8.16 -13.89 -19.71
N ARG A 98 -8.58 -13.88 -18.44
CA ARG A 98 -9.87 -14.41 -17.99
C ARG A 98 -10.90 -13.31 -17.77
N ALA A 99 -10.49 -12.23 -17.11
CA ALA A 99 -11.34 -11.12 -16.71
C ALA A 99 -10.56 -9.81 -16.92
N PRO A 100 -10.39 -9.34 -18.17
CA PRO A 100 -9.57 -8.17 -18.48
C PRO A 100 -10.03 -6.88 -17.78
N ASP A 101 -11.33 -6.78 -17.50
CA ASP A 101 -11.96 -5.63 -16.84
C ASP A 101 -12.05 -5.79 -15.31
N LEU A 102 -11.46 -6.84 -14.73
CA LEU A 102 -11.41 -7.01 -13.28
C LEU A 102 -10.79 -5.76 -12.64
N PRO A 103 -11.49 -5.08 -11.71
CA PRO A 103 -11.02 -3.83 -11.15
C PRO A 103 -9.83 -4.07 -10.22
N VAL A 104 -8.75 -3.34 -10.46
CA VAL A 104 -7.59 -3.23 -9.59
C VAL A 104 -7.59 -1.86 -8.94
N THR A 105 -7.81 -1.81 -7.63
CA THR A 105 -7.69 -0.56 -6.87
C THR A 105 -6.23 -0.18 -6.64
N LEU A 106 -5.88 1.08 -6.89
CA LEU A 106 -4.56 1.62 -6.58
C LEU A 106 -4.53 2.26 -5.19
N GLY A 107 -3.61 1.78 -4.34
CA GLY A 107 -3.41 2.26 -2.97
C GLY A 107 -4.16 1.46 -1.89
N GLU A 108 -4.03 1.91 -0.64
CA GLU A 108 -4.60 1.19 0.51
C GLU A 108 -6.13 1.12 0.47
N THR A 109 -6.67 -0.05 0.79
CA THR A 109 -8.11 -0.34 0.76
C THR A 109 -8.65 -0.87 2.10
N GLY A 110 -9.97 -0.88 2.22
CA GLY A 110 -10.69 -1.55 3.31
C GLY A 110 -10.29 -1.08 4.71
N ALA A 111 -10.08 -2.04 5.61
CA ALA A 111 -9.81 -1.81 7.02
C ALA A 111 -8.55 -0.95 7.26
N ILE A 112 -7.52 -1.08 6.44
CA ILE A 112 -6.28 -0.29 6.59
C ILE A 112 -6.55 1.19 6.27
N LYS A 113 -7.32 1.48 5.22
CA LYS A 113 -7.74 2.86 4.90
C LYS A 113 -8.57 3.46 6.04
N ALA A 114 -9.50 2.68 6.60
CA ALA A 114 -10.31 3.10 7.74
C ALA A 114 -9.49 3.35 9.01
N LEU A 115 -8.50 2.51 9.28
CA LEU A 115 -7.58 2.69 10.41
C LEU A 115 -6.84 4.04 10.30
N TRP A 116 -6.23 4.33 9.15
CA TRP A 116 -5.52 5.59 8.95
C TRP A 116 -6.42 6.82 9.02
N PHE A 117 -7.64 6.72 8.48
CA PHE A 117 -8.64 7.76 8.63
C PHE A 117 -8.99 8.00 10.11
N GLY A 118 -9.20 6.92 10.89
CA GLY A 118 -9.49 6.97 12.32
C GLY A 118 -8.35 7.57 13.14
N VAL A 119 -7.10 7.19 12.86
CA VAL A 119 -5.90 7.79 13.49
C VAL A 119 -5.82 9.29 13.18
N GLY A 120 -6.14 9.67 11.94
CA GLY A 120 -6.23 11.08 11.54
C GLY A 120 -7.29 11.85 12.32
N GLY A 121 -8.49 11.30 12.40
CA GLY A 121 -9.60 11.88 13.17
C GLY A 121 -9.28 12.04 14.65
N LEU A 122 -8.77 10.98 15.28
CA LEU A 122 -8.38 11.02 16.69
C LEU A 122 -7.32 12.10 16.94
N SER A 123 -6.29 12.17 16.10
CA SER A 123 -5.24 13.19 16.20
C SER A 123 -5.82 14.60 16.07
N PHE A 124 -6.62 14.83 15.04
CA PHE A 124 -7.24 16.13 14.77
C PHE A 124 -8.12 16.61 15.95
N PHE A 125 -9.04 15.76 16.41
CA PHE A 125 -9.97 16.12 17.49
C PHE A 125 -9.27 16.23 18.85
N MET A 126 -8.25 15.41 19.13
CA MET A 126 -7.45 15.55 20.36
C MET A 126 -6.68 16.87 20.36
N GLY A 127 -6.03 17.24 19.25
CA GLY A 127 -5.31 18.51 19.15
C GLY A 127 -6.23 19.72 19.34
N LEU A 128 -7.40 19.69 18.70
CA LEU A 128 -8.40 20.74 18.86
C LEU A 128 -8.97 20.77 20.29
N GLY A 129 -9.29 19.62 20.85
CA GLY A 129 -9.84 19.49 22.20
C GLY A 129 -8.88 19.99 23.29
N ILE A 130 -7.59 19.65 23.19
CA ILE A 130 -6.56 20.16 24.11
C ILE A 130 -6.42 21.68 23.98
N ALA A 131 -6.42 22.22 22.75
CA ALA A 131 -6.34 23.67 22.54
C ALA A 131 -7.53 24.40 23.19
N VAL A 132 -8.75 23.89 23.01
CA VAL A 132 -9.97 24.45 23.62
C VAL A 132 -9.93 24.32 25.16
N ALA A 133 -9.51 23.18 25.69
CA ALA A 133 -9.38 22.97 27.13
C ALA A 133 -8.33 23.88 27.77
N ALA A 134 -7.21 24.13 27.08
CA ALA A 134 -6.16 25.04 27.54
C ALA A 134 -6.65 26.50 27.59
N LEU A 135 -7.46 26.93 26.62
CA LEU A 135 -8.13 28.24 26.65
C LEU A 135 -9.13 28.33 27.80
N ALA A 136 -9.97 27.32 28.00
CA ALA A 136 -11.02 27.32 29.01
C ALA A 136 -10.47 27.27 30.45
N SER A 137 -9.30 26.65 30.66
CA SER A 137 -8.65 26.53 31.98
C SER A 137 -7.75 27.73 32.33
N GLY A 138 -7.64 28.73 31.46
CA GLY A 138 -6.86 29.94 31.74
C GLY A 138 -5.36 29.68 31.86
N VAL A 139 -4.81 28.75 31.08
CA VAL A 139 -3.38 28.45 31.07
C VAL A 139 -2.57 29.72 30.81
N SER A 140 -1.61 30.02 31.71
CA SER A 140 -0.72 31.19 31.62
C SER A 140 -0.10 31.31 30.22
N SER A 141 -0.12 32.53 29.69
CA SER A 141 0.48 32.93 28.40
C SER A 141 1.91 32.43 28.20
N ASP A 142 2.68 32.25 29.28
CA ASP A 142 4.07 31.78 29.24
C ASP A 142 4.22 30.31 28.81
N ARG A 143 3.16 29.50 28.94
CA ARG A 143 3.17 28.07 28.58
C ARG A 143 2.72 27.81 27.13
N TRP A 144 2.10 28.79 26.50
CA TRP A 144 1.57 28.69 25.14
C TRP A 144 2.63 28.40 24.07
N PRO A 145 3.82 29.05 24.07
CA PRO A 145 4.82 28.80 23.04
C PRO A 145 5.29 27.34 22.98
N GLY A 146 5.37 26.66 24.14
CA GLY A 146 5.75 25.25 24.22
C GLY A 146 4.62 24.28 23.84
N MET A 147 3.36 24.69 23.98
CA MET A 147 2.19 23.84 23.70
C MET A 147 1.67 24.02 22.27
N ILE A 148 1.81 25.20 21.67
CA ILE A 148 1.15 25.51 20.40
C ILE A 148 1.73 24.71 19.23
N VAL A 149 3.04 24.49 19.22
CA VAL A 149 3.73 23.74 18.16
C VAL A 149 3.22 22.29 18.08
N PRO A 150 3.25 21.48 19.15
CA PRO A 150 2.73 20.11 19.07
C PRO A 150 1.22 20.05 18.79
N LEU A 151 0.42 21.03 19.24
CA LEU A 151 -1.01 21.09 18.94
C LEU A 151 -1.26 21.35 17.45
N ILE A 152 -0.60 22.35 16.86
CA ILE A 152 -0.69 22.63 15.43
C ILE A 152 -0.21 21.40 14.64
N ALA A 153 0.90 20.78 15.02
CA ALA A 153 1.40 19.59 14.36
C ALA A 153 0.38 18.45 14.39
N LEU A 154 -0.27 18.22 15.54
CA LEU A 154 -1.28 17.17 15.70
C LEU A 154 -2.54 17.43 14.86
N VAL A 155 -3.03 18.67 14.85
CA VAL A 155 -4.18 19.09 14.04
C VAL A 155 -3.87 18.97 12.55
N LEU A 156 -2.73 19.50 12.09
CA LEU A 156 -2.35 19.44 10.69
C LEU A 156 -2.11 18.00 10.22
N LEU A 157 -1.40 17.19 11.01
CA LEU A 157 -1.18 15.78 10.71
C LEU A 157 -2.51 15.01 10.66
N GLY A 158 -3.38 15.24 11.63
CA GLY A 158 -4.69 14.60 11.69
C GLY A 158 -5.57 14.96 10.49
N GLY A 159 -5.67 16.24 10.17
CA GLY A 159 -6.41 16.74 9.01
C GLY A 159 -5.84 16.21 7.69
N TRP A 160 -4.51 16.17 7.56
CA TRP A 160 -3.84 15.60 6.39
C TRP A 160 -4.13 14.12 6.22
N LEU A 161 -4.06 13.31 7.29
CA LEU A 161 -4.42 11.89 7.26
C LEU A 161 -5.89 11.66 6.89
N MET A 162 -6.81 12.41 7.50
CA MET A 162 -8.24 12.34 7.17
C MET A 162 -8.48 12.67 5.70
N HIS A 163 -7.84 13.71 5.17
CA HIS A 163 -7.96 14.10 3.77
C HIS A 163 -7.37 13.04 2.82
N ARG A 164 -6.20 12.51 3.15
CA ARG A 164 -5.48 11.52 2.33
C ARG A 164 -6.19 10.16 2.27
N TYR A 165 -6.78 9.74 3.39
CA TYR A 165 -7.46 8.45 3.56
C TYR A 165 -8.99 8.58 3.64
N ALA A 166 -9.54 9.71 3.20
CA ALA A 166 -10.96 10.02 3.19
C ALA A 166 -11.81 8.84 2.67
N LEU A 167 -12.74 8.37 3.51
CA LEU A 167 -13.57 7.20 3.22
C LEU A 167 -14.52 7.44 2.04
N TRP A 168 -14.95 8.68 1.86
CA TRP A 168 -15.81 9.12 0.75
C TRP A 168 -15.09 9.29 -0.59
N ARG A 169 -13.75 9.24 -0.61
CA ARG A 169 -12.99 9.38 -1.87
C ARG A 169 -13.06 8.07 -2.65
N LYS A 170 -13.61 8.14 -3.86
CA LYS A 170 -13.65 7.01 -4.79
C LYS A 170 -12.23 6.49 -5.04
N PRO A 171 -11.99 5.18 -4.92
CA PRO A 171 -10.69 4.60 -5.25
C PRO A 171 -10.35 4.84 -6.72
N VAL A 172 -9.06 5.02 -7.02
CA VAL A 172 -8.60 4.96 -8.40
C VAL A 172 -8.55 3.49 -8.79
N GLU A 173 -9.32 3.12 -9.80
CA GLU A 173 -9.40 1.75 -10.29
C GLU A 173 -8.90 1.70 -11.73
N ILE A 174 -8.14 0.67 -12.05
CA ILE A 174 -7.70 0.35 -13.41
C ILE A 174 -8.13 -1.08 -13.76
N PRO A 175 -8.36 -1.40 -15.04
CA PRO A 175 -8.57 -2.78 -15.45
C PRO A 175 -7.29 -3.60 -15.21
N VAL A 176 -7.44 -4.87 -14.82
CA VAL A 176 -6.29 -5.76 -14.56
C VAL A 176 -5.39 -5.95 -15.79
N SER A 177 -5.94 -5.79 -16.99
CA SER A 177 -5.18 -5.78 -18.25
C SER A 177 -4.11 -4.68 -18.31
N ALA A 178 -4.28 -3.56 -17.60
CA ALA A 178 -3.31 -2.47 -17.51
C ALA A 178 -2.26 -2.69 -16.40
N LEU A 179 -2.49 -3.64 -15.49
CA LEU A 179 -1.62 -3.87 -14.34
C LEU A 179 -0.20 -4.35 -14.70
N PRO A 180 0.02 -5.26 -15.68
CA PRO A 180 1.37 -5.65 -16.10
C PRO A 180 2.21 -4.44 -16.50
N THR A 181 1.65 -3.54 -17.31
CA THR A 181 2.31 -2.31 -17.75
C THR A 181 2.58 -1.37 -16.59
N LEU A 182 1.62 -1.20 -15.68
CA LEU A 182 1.80 -0.37 -14.48
C LEU A 182 2.94 -0.91 -13.59
N VAL A 183 2.98 -2.23 -13.37
CA VAL A 183 4.01 -2.89 -12.58
C VAL A 183 5.40 -2.64 -13.17
N ASP A 184 5.53 -2.71 -14.49
CA ASP A 184 6.80 -2.44 -15.18
C ASP A 184 7.19 -0.95 -15.11
N LEU A 185 6.24 -0.03 -15.33
CA LEU A 185 6.48 1.41 -15.26
C LEU A 185 6.93 1.85 -13.86
N LEU A 186 6.26 1.36 -12.81
CA LEU A 186 6.62 1.65 -11.43
C LEU A 186 7.94 0.98 -11.02
N ASP A 187 8.43 0.02 -11.80
CA ASP A 187 9.71 -0.60 -11.56
C ASP A 187 10.88 0.11 -12.22
N GLN A 188 10.62 1.03 -13.15
CA GLN A 188 11.67 1.87 -13.70
C GLN A 188 12.27 2.77 -12.61
N PRO A 189 13.58 3.10 -12.70
CA PRO A 189 14.13 4.14 -11.85
C PRO A 189 13.31 5.40 -12.12
N LYS A 190 12.81 6.05 -11.06
CA LYS A 190 12.21 7.36 -11.20
C LYS A 190 13.31 8.25 -11.78
N VAL A 191 13.19 8.64 -13.05
CA VAL A 191 14.04 9.70 -13.61
C VAL A 191 13.87 10.86 -12.62
N PRO A 192 14.95 11.38 -12.00
CA PRO A 192 14.79 12.54 -11.13
C PRO A 192 14.09 13.59 -11.97
N ASP A 193 12.90 14.00 -11.51
CA ASP A 193 12.15 15.08 -12.14
C ASP A 193 13.16 16.22 -12.32
N GLN A 194 13.45 16.55 -13.58
CA GLN A 194 14.16 17.79 -13.89
C GLN A 194 13.22 18.88 -13.38
N ASN A 195 13.64 19.52 -12.29
CA ASN A 195 12.95 20.66 -11.72
C ASN A 195 12.60 21.65 -12.83
N LEU A 196 11.30 21.89 -13.01
CA LEU A 196 10.74 23.05 -13.68
C LEU A 196 9.93 23.81 -12.65
#